data_AF-A0A8T2Z1D2-F1
#
_entry.id   AF-A0A8T2Z1D2-F1
#
_cell.length_a   1.000
_cell.length_b   1.000
_cell.length_c   1.000
_cell.angle_alpha   90.00
_cell.angle_beta   90.00
_cell.angle_gamma   90.00
#
_symmetry.space_group_name_H-M   'P 1'
#
loop_
_entity.id
_entity.type
_entity.pdbx_description
1 polymer ?
#
loop_
_entity_poly.entity_id
_entity_poly.type
_entity_poly.pdbx_seq_one_letter_code
_entity_poly.pdbx_strand_id
1 'polypeptide(L)'
;MQGGQATEQGDCSKFKGNVPHCCKKSPTVVDLLPGTPYNQQTANCCKGGVISSWAQDPANAASSFQLSVGSAGTSNRTVRLPKNFTLKAPGPGYTCARAKIVKPTRFMSTDKRRITQALMTWNVTCTYSQFLAQKTPSCCVSLSSFYNDTIVPCPKCTCGCRRNNSDSGGCVEPNAPHLASVVSSLGNNNPMPLVQCTSHMCPIRVHWHVKLNYKQYWRVKVTITNFNYNMNYTQWNLVVQHPNFDNLTQTFSFNYQSLSPYSAINDTAMLWGVKFYNDLLMQAGRSGNVQSELLFRKDKSTFTFDKGWAFPRRIYFNGDNCVMPPPDAYPWLPNAGSRQLTSLLILMIAFFSALAFLHGYA
;
A
#
# COMPACT_ATOMS: atom_id res chain seq x y z
N MET A 1 33.17 -7.27 3.56
CA MET A 1 31.72 -7.00 3.64
C MET A 1 31.03 -8.03 2.77
N GLN A 2 29.86 -8.53 3.16
CA GLN A 2 29.05 -9.48 2.38
C GLN A 2 27.58 -9.04 2.41
N GLY A 3 26.84 -9.28 1.34
CA GLY A 3 25.42 -8.93 1.21
C GLY A 3 25.12 -7.45 0.96
N GLY A 4 26.11 -6.57 1.02
CA GLY A 4 25.96 -5.15 0.76
C GLY A 4 27.28 -4.53 0.29
N GLN A 5 27.24 -3.28 -0.15
CA GLN A 5 28.40 -2.51 -0.58
C GLN A 5 28.33 -1.06 -0.09
N ALA A 6 29.49 -0.47 0.24
CA ALA A 6 29.56 0.96 0.51
C ALA A 6 29.54 1.75 -0.81
N THR A 7 28.78 2.85 -0.85
CA THR A 7 28.68 3.67 -2.08
C THR A 7 29.98 4.39 -2.44
N GLU A 8 30.85 4.61 -1.45
CA GLU A 8 32.13 5.28 -1.63
C GLU A 8 33.19 4.63 -0.73
N GLN A 9 34.42 4.57 -1.22
CA GLN A 9 35.57 4.10 -0.43
C GLN A 9 36.08 5.16 0.55
N GLY A 10 36.11 6.43 0.14
CA GLY A 10 36.72 7.52 0.91
C GLY A 10 38.26 7.45 0.96
N ASP A 11 38.87 8.27 1.80
CA ASP A 11 40.33 8.31 1.98
C ASP A 11 40.81 7.16 2.87
N CYS A 12 41.34 6.12 2.22
CA CYS A 12 41.96 4.96 2.86
C CYS A 12 43.51 5.02 2.87
N SER A 13 44.12 6.16 2.57
CA SER A 13 45.60 6.32 2.45
C SER A 13 46.40 5.81 3.65
N LYS A 14 45.78 5.80 4.85
CA LYS A 14 46.39 5.27 6.08
C LYS A 14 46.63 3.75 6.05
N PHE A 15 45.96 3.00 5.19
CA PHE A 15 46.07 1.55 5.11
C PHE A 15 46.98 1.14 3.96
N LYS A 16 48.18 0.66 4.27
CA LYS A 16 49.19 0.22 3.28
C LYS A 16 49.01 -1.22 2.77
N GLY A 17 48.15 -1.99 3.43
CA GLY A 17 47.79 -3.37 3.07
C GLY A 17 46.47 -3.75 3.72
N ASN A 18 45.72 -4.69 3.13
CA ASN A 18 44.34 -5.01 3.52
C ASN A 18 43.45 -3.77 3.62
N VAL A 19 43.43 -2.99 2.54
CA VAL A 19 42.67 -1.73 2.45
C VAL A 19 41.18 -2.01 2.74
N PRO A 20 40.58 -1.34 3.75
CA PRO A 20 39.17 -1.52 4.05
C PRO A 20 38.28 -1.16 2.85
N HIS A 21 37.12 -1.81 2.79
CA HIS A 21 36.13 -1.52 1.75
C HIS A 21 35.62 -0.07 1.80
N CYS A 22 35.62 0.56 2.97
CA CYS A 22 35.31 1.98 3.16
C CYS A 22 36.04 2.53 4.39
N CYS A 23 36.61 3.73 4.27
CA CYS A 23 37.29 4.46 5.35
C CYS A 23 36.55 5.73 5.79
N LYS A 24 35.37 6.01 5.22
CA LYS A 24 34.53 7.15 5.67
C LYS A 24 34.00 6.86 7.07
N LYS A 25 33.95 7.90 7.92
CA LYS A 25 33.37 7.83 9.28
C LYS A 25 31.86 7.61 9.28
N SER A 26 31.18 8.05 8.23
CA SER A 26 29.72 7.90 8.03
C SER A 26 29.46 7.26 6.67
N PRO A 27 29.71 5.94 6.52
CA PRO A 27 29.51 5.24 5.26
C PRO A 27 28.02 5.12 4.93
N THR A 28 27.67 5.24 3.65
CA THR A 28 26.35 4.81 3.16
C THR A 28 26.50 3.41 2.59
N VAL A 29 25.71 2.48 3.11
CA VAL A 29 25.71 1.07 2.71
C VAL A 29 24.42 0.78 1.95
N VAL A 30 24.56 0.12 0.81
CA VAL A 30 23.45 -0.33 -0.01
C VAL A 30 23.43 -1.86 -0.06
N ASP A 31 22.23 -2.42 -0.15
CA ASP A 31 22.02 -3.85 -0.38
C ASP A 31 22.47 -4.22 -1.79
N LEU A 32 23.10 -5.38 -1.95
CA LEU A 32 23.52 -5.86 -3.27
C LEU A 32 22.30 -6.26 -4.11
N LEU A 33 22.46 -6.32 -5.43
CA LEU A 33 21.38 -6.71 -6.33
C LEU A 33 21.13 -8.22 -6.31
N PRO A 34 19.89 -8.66 -6.63
CA PRO A 34 19.61 -10.08 -6.89
C PRO A 34 20.56 -10.65 -7.96
N GLY A 35 21.02 -11.89 -7.78
CA GLY A 35 21.97 -12.54 -8.70
C GLY A 35 23.46 -12.30 -8.40
N THR A 36 23.77 -11.59 -7.31
CA THR A 36 25.14 -11.44 -6.79
C THR A 36 25.83 -12.81 -6.63
N PRO A 37 27.13 -12.96 -6.92
CA PRO A 37 27.85 -14.23 -6.75
C PRO A 37 27.79 -14.80 -5.33
N TYR A 38 27.69 -16.13 -5.18
CA TYR A 38 27.52 -16.82 -3.88
C TYR A 38 28.59 -16.48 -2.84
N ASN A 39 29.82 -16.19 -3.25
CA ASN A 39 30.91 -15.80 -2.34
C ASN A 39 30.75 -14.41 -1.71
N GLN A 40 29.85 -13.59 -2.24
CA GLN A 40 29.54 -12.25 -1.75
C GLN A 40 28.18 -12.19 -1.04
N GLN A 41 27.41 -13.28 -1.05
CA GLN A 41 26.10 -13.36 -0.41
C GLN A 41 26.20 -13.69 1.10
N THR A 42 25.16 -13.32 1.85
CA THR A 42 24.89 -13.80 3.21
C THR A 42 23.41 -14.20 3.30
N ALA A 43 23.00 -14.81 4.43
CA ALA A 43 21.62 -15.24 4.63
C ALA A 43 20.63 -14.07 4.44
N ASN A 44 19.60 -14.27 3.62
CA ASN A 44 18.56 -13.27 3.33
C ASN A 44 19.08 -11.94 2.75
N CYS A 45 20.26 -11.88 2.14
CA CYS A 45 20.80 -10.66 1.53
C CYS A 45 20.27 -10.40 0.11
N CYS A 46 20.77 -9.30 -0.45
CA CYS A 46 20.96 -9.13 -1.88
C CYS A 46 19.65 -8.91 -2.64
N LYS A 47 18.81 -8.04 -2.10
CA LYS A 47 17.48 -7.75 -2.62
C LYS A 47 17.39 -6.38 -3.29
N GLY A 48 18.51 -5.70 -3.47
CA GLY A 48 18.56 -4.36 -4.05
C GLY A 48 17.77 -3.33 -3.24
N GLY A 49 17.59 -3.57 -1.93
CA GLY A 49 16.81 -2.69 -1.05
C GLY A 49 15.30 -2.88 -1.11
N VAL A 50 14.79 -3.83 -1.89
CA VAL A 50 13.36 -4.17 -1.95
C VAL A 50 13.07 -5.32 -1.00
N ILE A 51 12.23 -5.08 -0.01
CA ILE A 51 11.75 -6.12 0.91
C ILE A 51 10.23 -6.25 0.77
N SER A 52 9.74 -7.48 0.76
CA SER A 52 8.30 -7.76 0.75
C SER A 52 7.72 -7.53 2.14
N SER A 53 6.40 -7.36 2.25
CA SER A 53 5.77 -7.38 3.58
C SER A 53 5.84 -8.78 4.20
N TRP A 54 5.95 -8.83 5.52
CA TRP A 54 5.96 -10.09 6.27
C TRP A 54 4.71 -10.94 6.00
N ALA A 55 3.56 -10.30 5.80
CA ALA A 55 2.30 -10.95 5.48
C ALA A 55 2.31 -11.61 4.10
N GLN A 56 2.82 -10.91 3.08
CA GLN A 56 2.81 -11.40 1.69
C GLN A 56 3.87 -12.47 1.44
N ASP A 57 5.08 -12.29 1.97
CA ASP A 57 6.21 -13.17 1.72
C ASP A 57 7.22 -13.11 2.88
N PRO A 58 7.01 -13.93 3.94
CA PRO A 58 7.88 -13.95 5.11
C PRO A 58 9.35 -14.24 4.79
N ALA A 59 9.61 -15.07 3.76
CA ALA A 59 10.97 -15.40 3.34
C ALA A 59 11.68 -14.17 2.73
N ASN A 60 10.92 -13.32 2.03
CA ASN A 60 11.47 -12.12 1.41
C ASN A 60 11.38 -10.84 2.26
N ALA A 61 10.79 -10.92 3.46
CA ALA A 61 10.51 -9.75 4.31
C ALA A 61 11.67 -9.21 5.14
N ALA A 62 12.84 -9.85 5.12
CA ALA A 62 14.04 -9.36 5.80
C ALA A 62 15.23 -9.28 4.84
N SER A 63 16.04 -8.23 4.94
CA SER A 63 17.36 -8.16 4.27
C SER A 63 18.47 -8.14 5.32
N SER A 64 19.60 -8.79 5.04
CA SER A 64 20.74 -8.82 5.95
C SER A 64 22.07 -8.67 5.21
N PHE A 65 23.02 -8.00 5.86
CA PHE A 65 24.38 -7.81 5.37
C PHE A 65 25.37 -7.97 6.52
N GLN A 66 26.58 -8.43 6.20
CA GLN A 66 27.67 -8.58 7.14
C GLN A 66 28.72 -7.50 6.94
N LEU A 67 28.93 -6.70 7.98
CA LEU A 67 29.91 -5.62 8.04
C LEU A 67 31.03 -5.98 9.02
N SER A 68 32.28 -5.79 8.60
CA SER A 68 33.46 -5.88 9.47
C SER A 68 34.03 -4.48 9.67
N VAL A 69 34.06 -4.00 10.90
CA VAL A 69 34.55 -2.66 11.25
C VAL A 69 35.90 -2.79 11.94
N GLY A 70 36.98 -2.40 11.25
CA GLY A 70 38.36 -2.64 11.71
C GLY A 70 38.75 -1.88 12.98
N SER A 71 38.32 -0.61 13.13
CA SER A 71 38.72 0.24 14.26
C SER A 71 37.67 0.33 15.38
N ALA A 72 36.82 -0.68 15.54
CA ALA A 72 35.74 -0.65 16.52
C ALA A 72 36.18 -0.96 17.96
N GLY A 73 37.36 -1.56 18.17
CA GLY A 73 37.82 -2.08 19.46
C GLY A 73 37.74 -3.63 19.53
N THR A 74 38.40 -4.24 20.51
CA THR A 74 38.54 -5.72 20.61
C THR A 74 37.83 -6.35 21.79
N SER A 75 37.35 -5.55 22.74
CA SER A 75 36.62 -6.01 23.93
C SER A 75 35.27 -5.31 24.10
N ASN A 76 34.36 -5.92 24.86
CA ASN A 76 33.03 -5.35 25.16
C ASN A 76 33.08 -3.97 25.83
N ARG A 77 34.20 -3.60 26.47
CA ARG A 77 34.39 -2.26 27.06
C ARG A 77 34.90 -1.23 26.06
N THR A 78 35.67 -1.68 25.07
CA THR A 78 36.29 -0.81 24.05
C THR A 78 35.44 -0.65 22.79
N VAL A 79 34.48 -1.54 22.55
CA VAL A 79 33.62 -1.52 21.36
C VAL A 79 32.74 -0.27 21.37
N ARG A 80 32.95 0.61 20.40
CA ARG A 80 32.14 1.82 20.23
C ARG A 80 30.95 1.53 19.32
N LEU A 81 29.74 1.72 19.84
CA LEU A 81 28.50 1.62 19.08
C LEU A 81 28.42 2.74 18.01
N PRO A 82 27.98 2.43 16.78
CA PRO A 82 27.62 3.46 15.81
C PRO A 82 26.53 4.37 16.37
N LYS A 83 26.61 5.66 16.03
CA LYS A 83 25.64 6.69 16.41
C LYS A 83 24.97 7.21 15.14
N ASN A 84 23.72 7.65 15.27
CA ASN A 84 22.92 8.26 14.20
C ASN A 84 22.70 7.33 13.00
N PHE A 85 21.76 6.40 13.15
CA PHE A 85 21.32 5.53 12.05
C PHE A 85 20.33 6.28 11.16
N THR A 86 20.49 6.15 9.85
CA THR A 86 19.54 6.70 8.87
C THR A 86 19.18 5.61 7.87
N LEU A 87 17.90 5.31 7.76
CA LEU A 87 17.36 4.42 6.73
C LEU A 87 16.79 5.28 5.59
N LYS A 88 17.41 5.21 4.40
CA LYS A 88 17.08 6.08 3.26
C LYS A 88 16.08 5.48 2.27
N ALA A 89 15.57 4.27 2.49
CA ALA A 89 14.72 3.56 1.53
C ALA A 89 13.25 3.55 2.00
N PRO A 90 12.25 3.83 1.15
CA PRO A 90 12.33 4.39 -0.22
C PRO A 90 12.43 5.93 -0.25
N GLY A 91 12.64 6.59 0.90
CA GLY A 91 12.78 8.05 1.01
C GLY A 91 13.17 8.48 2.43
N PRO A 92 13.09 9.78 2.76
CA PRO A 92 13.45 10.31 4.08
C PRO A 92 12.42 9.99 5.19
N GLY A 93 11.51 9.05 4.95
CA GLY A 93 10.38 8.75 5.84
C GLY A 93 10.75 8.07 7.15
N TYR A 94 11.93 7.47 7.27
CA TYR A 94 12.32 6.72 8.46
C TYR A 94 13.13 7.56 9.45
N THR A 95 12.74 7.49 10.71
CA THR A 95 13.50 8.04 11.84
C THR A 95 13.94 6.88 12.73
N CYS A 96 15.24 6.79 13.03
CA CYS A 96 15.80 5.67 13.79
C CYS A 96 16.15 6.09 15.22
N ALA A 97 15.79 5.23 16.17
CA ALA A 97 16.16 5.39 17.57
C ALA A 97 17.67 5.12 17.79
N ARG A 98 18.15 5.40 19.01
CA ARG A 98 19.50 5.02 19.43
C ARG A 98 19.63 3.51 19.52
N ALA A 99 20.81 2.98 19.21
CA ALA A 99 21.10 1.56 19.36
C ALA A 99 20.97 1.09 20.81
N LYS A 100 20.17 0.04 21.03
CA LYS A 100 19.99 -0.62 22.32
C LYS A 100 20.76 -1.94 22.33
N ILE A 101 21.59 -2.15 23.35
CA ILE A 101 22.35 -3.40 23.52
C ILE A 101 21.36 -4.53 23.85
N VAL A 102 21.51 -5.66 23.15
CA VAL A 102 20.70 -6.87 23.34
C VAL A 102 21.60 -8.08 23.55
N LYS A 103 20.99 -9.24 23.85
CA LYS A 103 21.72 -10.50 24.00
C LYS A 103 22.58 -10.77 22.76
N PRO A 104 23.86 -11.15 22.92
CA PRO A 104 24.72 -11.40 21.77
C PRO A 104 24.18 -12.52 20.87
N THR A 105 24.08 -12.22 19.57
CA THR A 105 23.64 -13.16 18.53
C THR A 105 24.63 -14.32 18.41
N ARG A 106 24.10 -15.51 18.19
CA ARG A 106 24.89 -16.72 17.91
C ARG A 106 24.77 -17.05 16.43
N PHE A 107 25.91 -17.24 15.78
CA PHE A 107 26.01 -17.59 14.37
C PHE A 107 26.51 -19.02 14.26
N MET A 108 25.84 -19.80 13.42
CA MET A 108 26.34 -21.13 13.07
C MET A 108 27.33 -20.98 11.92
N SER A 109 28.48 -21.63 12.04
CA SER A 109 29.51 -21.68 10.99
C SER A 109 28.95 -22.33 9.72
N THR A 110 29.54 -22.03 8.57
CA THR A 110 29.10 -22.52 7.24
C THR A 110 29.08 -24.04 7.15
N ASP A 111 29.98 -24.71 7.88
CA ASP A 111 30.07 -26.17 8.01
C ASP A 111 29.05 -26.78 8.99
N LYS A 112 28.22 -25.95 9.64
CA LYS A 112 27.20 -26.30 10.65
C LYS A 112 27.73 -26.97 11.92
N ARG A 113 29.04 -27.03 12.14
CA ARG A 113 29.64 -27.75 13.29
C ARG A 113 29.99 -26.85 14.46
N ARG A 114 30.26 -25.57 14.21
CA ARG A 114 30.66 -24.61 15.24
C ARG A 114 29.63 -23.49 15.39
N ILE A 115 29.30 -23.14 16.62
CA ILE A 115 28.55 -21.93 16.94
C ILE A 115 29.52 -20.89 17.46
N THR A 116 29.56 -19.74 16.80
CA THR A 116 30.30 -18.56 17.26
C THR A 116 29.32 -17.53 17.81
N GLN A 117 29.76 -16.73 18.78
CA GLN A 117 28.91 -15.69 19.37
C GLN A 117 29.48 -14.32 19.01
N ALA A 118 28.59 -13.37 18.68
CA ALA A 118 28.97 -11.98 18.59
C ALA A 118 29.58 -11.52 19.93
N LEU A 119 30.60 -10.67 19.87
CA LEU A 119 31.09 -9.98 21.07
C LEU A 119 29.96 -9.16 21.71
N MET A 120 29.18 -8.49 20.86
CA MET A 120 28.11 -7.59 21.26
C MET A 120 27.06 -7.50 20.14
N THR A 121 25.79 -7.38 20.50
CA THR A 121 24.70 -7.16 19.56
C THR A 121 23.87 -5.98 20.02
N TRP A 122 23.40 -5.19 19.08
CA TRP A 122 22.50 -4.08 19.33
C TRP A 122 21.34 -4.10 18.34
N ASN A 123 20.20 -3.56 18.78
CA ASN A 123 19.00 -3.39 17.99
C ASN A 123 18.74 -1.89 17.79
N VAL A 124 18.33 -1.52 16.57
CA VAL A 124 17.91 -0.16 16.21
C VAL A 124 16.52 -0.28 15.61
N THR A 125 15.55 0.42 16.22
CA THR A 125 14.21 0.51 15.67
C THR A 125 14.09 1.78 14.85
N CYS A 126 13.71 1.65 13.58
CA CYS A 126 13.39 2.76 12.70
C CYS A 126 11.88 2.82 12.45
N THR A 127 11.28 3.97 12.68
CA THR A 127 9.84 4.22 12.52
C THR A 127 9.57 5.07 11.29
N TYR A 128 8.64 4.62 10.45
CA TYR A 128 8.21 5.36 9.27
C TYR A 128 7.22 6.47 9.65
N SER A 129 7.43 7.67 9.11
CA SER A 129 6.54 8.82 9.21
C SER A 129 6.15 9.28 7.81
N GLN A 130 4.85 9.18 7.51
CA GLN A 130 4.29 9.61 6.21
C GLN A 130 4.56 11.10 5.95
N PHE A 131 4.47 11.94 6.99
CA PHE A 131 4.72 13.39 6.88
C PHE A 131 6.17 13.72 6.50
N LEU A 132 7.13 12.89 6.92
CA LEU A 132 8.53 13.05 6.54
C LEU A 132 8.80 12.47 5.15
N ALA A 133 8.12 11.38 4.80
CA ALA A 133 8.30 10.70 3.53
C ALA A 133 7.82 11.53 2.34
N GLN A 134 6.63 12.13 2.45
CA GLN A 134 6.02 12.90 1.37
C GLN A 134 5.24 14.10 1.91
N LYS A 135 5.42 15.26 1.26
CA LYS A 135 4.65 16.48 1.58
C LYS A 135 3.21 16.41 1.07
N THR A 136 2.98 15.66 0.00
CA THR A 136 1.68 15.47 -0.63
C THR A 136 1.31 13.98 -0.57
N PRO A 137 0.03 13.63 -0.37
CA PRO A 137 -0.43 12.24 -0.47
C PRO A 137 -0.08 11.61 -1.83
N SER A 138 0.04 10.29 -1.87
CA SER A 138 0.27 9.50 -3.09
C SER A 138 -1.00 8.80 -3.60
N CYS A 139 -2.05 8.73 -2.80
CA CYS A 139 -3.28 8.05 -3.19
C CYS A 139 -4.53 8.68 -2.61
N CYS A 140 -5.65 8.40 -3.26
CA CYS A 140 -6.95 8.83 -2.79
C CYS A 140 -8.06 7.82 -3.09
N VAL A 141 -9.20 8.03 -2.45
CA VAL A 141 -10.31 7.08 -2.47
C VAL A 141 -11.53 7.71 -3.14
N SER A 142 -12.26 6.89 -3.90
CA SER A 142 -13.57 7.23 -4.46
C SER A 142 -14.57 6.15 -4.08
N LEU A 143 -15.82 6.55 -3.83
CA LEU A 143 -16.84 5.68 -3.25
C LEU A 143 -18.08 5.64 -4.14
N SER A 144 -18.72 4.48 -4.23
CA SER A 144 -20.00 4.32 -4.91
C SER A 144 -20.80 3.17 -4.31
N SER A 145 -22.09 3.09 -4.63
CA SER A 145 -22.99 2.05 -4.13
C SER A 145 -24.09 1.74 -5.13
N PHE A 146 -24.64 0.54 -5.09
CA PHE A 146 -25.77 0.14 -5.94
C PHE A 146 -27.07 0.90 -5.68
N TYR A 147 -27.22 1.55 -4.53
CA TYR A 147 -28.43 2.29 -4.13
C TYR A 147 -28.33 3.80 -4.34
N ASN A 148 -27.25 4.28 -4.96
CA ASN A 148 -27.04 5.69 -5.23
C ASN A 148 -26.29 5.85 -6.55
N ASP A 149 -26.89 6.56 -7.51
CA ASP A 149 -26.34 6.73 -8.85
C ASP A 149 -25.14 7.69 -8.89
N THR A 150 -24.94 8.49 -7.84
CA THR A 150 -23.81 9.41 -7.75
C THR A 150 -22.55 8.72 -7.22
N ILE A 151 -21.46 8.83 -7.99
CA ILE A 151 -20.13 8.39 -7.56
C ILE A 151 -19.49 9.54 -6.81
N VAL A 152 -19.07 9.28 -5.58
CA VAL A 152 -18.32 10.23 -4.76
C VAL A 152 -16.87 10.21 -5.25
N PRO A 153 -16.41 11.27 -5.94
CA PRO A 153 -15.09 11.26 -6.51
C PRO A 153 -14.04 11.44 -5.41
N CYS A 154 -12.81 11.14 -5.76
CA CYS A 154 -11.67 11.57 -4.96
C CYS A 154 -11.62 13.11 -4.88
N PRO A 155 -11.32 13.70 -3.70
CA PRO A 155 -11.29 15.15 -3.54
C PRO A 155 -10.36 15.84 -4.54
N LYS A 156 -10.79 17.00 -5.04
CA LYS A 156 -10.02 17.77 -6.03
C LYS A 156 -8.68 18.20 -5.43
N CYS A 157 -7.63 18.14 -6.25
CA CYS A 157 -6.28 18.55 -5.89
C CYS A 157 -5.65 17.85 -4.67
N THR A 158 -6.10 16.63 -4.36
CA THR A 158 -5.61 15.84 -3.21
C THR A 158 -4.09 15.67 -3.22
N CYS A 159 -3.50 15.33 -4.37
CA CYS A 159 -2.06 15.07 -4.48
C CYS A 159 -1.28 16.29 -5.02
N GLY A 160 -1.85 17.48 -4.89
CA GLY A 160 -1.24 18.75 -5.28
C GLY A 160 -1.57 19.17 -6.72
N CYS A 161 -2.35 20.25 -6.85
CA CYS A 161 -2.50 20.97 -8.11
C CYS A 161 -1.49 22.14 -8.16
N ARG A 162 -0.85 22.35 -9.31
CA ARG A 162 -0.13 23.61 -9.54
C ARG A 162 -1.15 24.73 -9.77
N ARG A 163 -0.98 25.86 -9.08
CA ARG A 163 -1.66 27.12 -9.43
C ARG A 163 -0.96 27.71 -10.66
N ASN A 164 -1.75 28.05 -11.68
CA ASN A 164 -1.38 28.69 -12.95
C ASN A 164 0.02 29.32 -12.99
N ASN A 165 0.92 28.75 -13.80
CA ASN A 165 1.84 29.46 -14.71
C ASN A 165 2.79 28.49 -15.43
N SER A 166 2.74 28.55 -16.76
CA SER A 166 3.80 28.42 -17.79
C SER A 166 4.82 27.26 -17.82
N ASP A 167 4.92 26.35 -16.84
CA ASP A 167 5.80 25.19 -16.96
C ASP A 167 5.00 23.91 -17.24
N SER A 168 5.00 23.53 -18.52
CA SER A 168 4.51 22.28 -19.10
C SER A 168 5.17 21.05 -18.45
N GLY A 169 4.65 20.63 -17.29
CA GLY A 169 5.15 19.44 -16.58
C GLY A 169 4.34 18.99 -15.36
N GLY A 170 3.04 19.33 -15.26
CA GLY A 170 2.21 18.97 -14.10
C GLY A 170 1.52 17.61 -14.19
N CYS A 171 1.03 17.27 -15.38
CA CYS A 171 0.39 15.99 -15.72
C CYS A 171 0.35 15.87 -17.24
N VAL A 172 0.05 14.67 -17.74
CA VAL A 172 -0.09 14.41 -19.18
C VAL A 172 -1.54 14.03 -19.49
N GLU A 173 -2.10 14.64 -20.52
CA GLU A 173 -3.43 14.26 -21.00
C GLU A 173 -3.39 12.91 -21.72
N PRO A 174 -4.38 12.03 -21.49
CA PRO A 174 -4.38 10.67 -22.02
C PRO A 174 -4.44 10.56 -23.56
N ASN A 175 -4.75 11.65 -24.27
CA ASN A 175 -4.82 11.69 -25.73
C ASN A 175 -3.78 12.64 -26.36
N ALA A 176 -2.78 13.11 -25.60
CA ALA A 176 -1.80 14.05 -26.14
C ALA A 176 -0.88 13.37 -27.18
N PRO A 177 -0.67 13.96 -28.38
CA PRO A 177 0.11 13.35 -29.45
C PRO A 177 1.58 13.10 -29.08
N HIS A 178 2.09 13.78 -28.04
CA HIS A 178 3.45 13.67 -27.53
C HIS A 178 3.62 12.72 -26.33
N LEU A 179 2.61 11.92 -25.98
CA LEU A 179 2.67 10.96 -24.85
C LEU A 179 3.93 10.08 -24.90
N ALA A 180 4.22 9.48 -26.07
CA ALA A 180 5.38 8.61 -26.23
C ALA A 180 6.71 9.37 -26.07
N SER A 181 6.80 10.62 -26.55
CA SER A 181 8.03 11.43 -26.46
C SER A 181 8.25 12.05 -25.08
N VAL A 182 7.18 12.37 -24.34
CA VAL A 182 7.24 12.90 -22.97
C VAL A 182 7.62 11.79 -21.97
N VAL A 183 7.03 10.60 -22.11
CA VAL A 183 7.37 9.44 -21.27
C VAL A 183 8.83 9.01 -21.52
N SER A 184 9.31 9.10 -22.75
CA SER A 184 10.70 8.76 -23.11
C SER A 184 11.74 9.82 -22.70
N SER A 185 11.38 11.11 -22.68
CA SER A 185 12.32 12.21 -22.36
C SER A 185 12.48 12.49 -20.86
N LEU A 186 11.47 12.19 -20.04
CA LEU A 186 11.53 12.31 -18.57
C LEU A 186 12.09 11.06 -17.87
N GLY A 187 12.38 9.99 -18.63
CA GLY A 187 12.89 8.72 -18.14
C GLY A 187 14.36 8.78 -17.72
N ASN A 188 14.63 9.20 -16.47
CA ASN A 188 15.54 8.52 -15.52
C ASN A 188 15.88 9.39 -14.28
N ASN A 189 15.69 10.71 -14.34
CA ASN A 189 16.35 11.61 -13.38
C ASN A 189 15.42 12.47 -12.51
N ASN A 190 14.08 12.40 -12.69
CA ASN A 190 13.15 13.21 -11.89
C ASN A 190 12.31 12.34 -10.93
N PRO A 191 12.36 12.60 -9.60
CA PRO A 191 11.63 11.83 -8.59
C PRO A 191 10.13 12.16 -8.51
N MET A 192 9.62 13.11 -9.31
CA MET A 192 8.19 13.41 -9.34
C MET A 192 7.44 12.44 -10.27
N PRO A 193 6.30 11.87 -9.82
CA PRO A 193 5.51 10.97 -10.65
C PRO A 193 4.90 11.74 -11.83
N LEU A 194 5.16 11.27 -13.05
CA LEU A 194 4.48 11.76 -14.24
C LEU A 194 3.07 11.17 -14.27
N VAL A 195 2.06 11.96 -13.89
CA VAL A 195 0.68 11.46 -13.73
C VAL A 195 -0.23 11.86 -14.87
N GLN A 196 -1.28 11.07 -15.10
CA GLN A 196 -2.39 11.43 -15.97
C GLN A 196 -3.18 12.61 -15.38
N CYS A 197 -3.54 13.57 -16.24
CA CYS A 197 -4.35 14.72 -15.82
C CYS A 197 -5.72 14.26 -15.33
N THR A 198 -5.98 14.52 -14.05
CA THR A 198 -7.23 14.21 -13.34
C THR A 198 -7.52 15.34 -12.38
N SER A 199 -8.76 15.47 -11.92
CA SER A 199 -9.13 16.50 -10.95
C SER A 199 -8.41 16.37 -9.60
N HIS A 200 -7.95 15.16 -9.25
CA HIS A 200 -7.27 14.86 -7.98
C HIS A 200 -5.75 14.85 -8.05
N MET A 201 -5.16 14.67 -9.24
CA MET A 201 -3.71 14.61 -9.49
C MET A 201 -2.96 13.47 -8.80
N CYS A 202 -3.65 12.56 -8.11
CA CYS A 202 -3.02 11.41 -7.46
C CYS A 202 -2.55 10.31 -8.43
N PRO A 203 -1.34 9.74 -8.21
CA PRO A 203 -0.85 8.62 -9.01
C PRO A 203 -1.63 7.33 -8.77
N ILE A 204 -2.27 7.17 -7.61
CA ILE A 204 -3.11 6.00 -7.31
C ILE A 204 -4.50 6.43 -6.87
N ARG A 205 -5.52 5.75 -7.40
CA ARG A 205 -6.90 5.85 -6.92
C ARG A 205 -7.41 4.49 -6.54
N VAL A 206 -7.96 4.38 -5.33
CA VAL A 206 -8.71 3.20 -4.89
C VAL A 206 -10.20 3.52 -4.99
N HIS A 207 -10.94 2.72 -5.75
CA HIS A 207 -12.38 2.82 -5.87
C HIS A 207 -13.04 1.71 -5.06
N TRP A 208 -13.90 2.09 -4.13
CA TRP A 208 -14.69 1.17 -3.31
C TRP A 208 -16.16 1.26 -3.72
N HIS A 209 -16.67 0.16 -4.27
CA HIS A 209 -18.04 0.06 -4.76
C HIS A 209 -18.83 -0.97 -3.97
N VAL A 210 -19.89 -0.56 -3.28
CA VAL A 210 -20.85 -1.48 -2.66
C VAL A 210 -21.75 -2.02 -3.78
N LYS A 211 -21.48 -3.26 -4.22
CA LYS A 211 -22.04 -3.83 -5.46
C LYS A 211 -23.43 -4.41 -5.27
N LEU A 212 -23.61 -5.25 -4.26
CA LEU A 212 -24.87 -5.99 -4.04
C LEU A 212 -25.09 -6.30 -2.56
N ASN A 213 -26.36 -6.41 -2.19
CA ASN A 213 -26.80 -6.72 -0.84
C ASN A 213 -27.78 -7.91 -0.85
N TYR A 214 -27.33 -9.09 -0.41
CA TYR A 214 -28.15 -10.30 -0.28
C TYR A 214 -28.79 -10.42 1.11
N LYS A 215 -29.60 -11.45 1.37
CA LYS A 215 -30.18 -11.68 2.70
C LYS A 215 -29.12 -11.83 3.79
N GLN A 216 -28.10 -12.67 3.57
CA GLN A 216 -27.08 -13.00 4.58
C GLN A 216 -25.69 -12.42 4.28
N TYR A 217 -25.47 -11.93 3.05
CA TYR A 217 -24.17 -11.47 2.59
C TYR A 217 -24.29 -10.13 1.90
N TRP A 218 -23.18 -9.43 1.78
CA TRP A 218 -23.05 -8.25 0.93
C TRP A 218 -21.72 -8.28 0.21
N ARG A 219 -21.68 -7.65 -0.96
CA ARG A 219 -20.56 -7.76 -1.89
C ARG A 219 -20.02 -6.37 -2.20
N VAL A 220 -18.71 -6.24 -2.09
CA VAL A 220 -17.96 -5.04 -2.44
C VAL A 220 -17.08 -5.36 -3.64
N LYS A 221 -16.93 -4.40 -4.54
CA LYS A 221 -15.92 -4.40 -5.58
C LYS A 221 -14.88 -3.33 -5.26
N VAL A 222 -13.61 -3.72 -5.27
CA VAL A 222 -12.47 -2.83 -5.08
C VAL A 222 -11.71 -2.74 -6.39
N THR A 223 -11.43 -1.52 -6.86
CA THR A 223 -10.62 -1.28 -8.05
C THR A 223 -9.48 -0.32 -7.72
N ILE A 224 -8.24 -0.74 -7.93
CA ILE A 224 -7.05 0.11 -7.80
C ILE A 224 -6.64 0.53 -9.20
N THR A 225 -6.55 1.84 -9.45
CA THR A 225 -6.13 2.42 -10.73
C THR A 225 -4.82 3.16 -10.56
N ASN A 226 -3.86 2.89 -11.44
CA ASN A 226 -2.60 3.60 -11.56
C ASN A 226 -2.71 4.67 -12.64
N PHE A 227 -2.42 5.90 -12.25
CA PHE A 227 -2.36 7.09 -13.10
C PHE A 227 -0.92 7.56 -13.34
N ASN A 228 0.09 6.86 -12.81
CA ASN A 228 1.50 7.16 -13.06
C ASN A 228 1.98 6.50 -14.36
N TYR A 229 2.55 7.29 -15.28
CA TYR A 229 3.11 6.81 -16.55
C TYR A 229 4.52 6.22 -16.40
N ASN A 230 5.25 6.59 -15.35
CA ASN A 230 6.67 6.24 -15.18
C ASN A 230 6.88 5.13 -14.15
N MET A 231 5.81 4.61 -13.54
CA MET A 231 5.94 3.68 -12.41
C MET A 231 4.93 2.54 -12.50
N ASN A 232 5.47 1.33 -12.43
CA ASN A 232 4.73 0.11 -12.18
C ASN A 232 4.84 -0.25 -10.69
N TYR A 233 3.80 -0.85 -10.11
CA TYR A 233 3.83 -1.34 -8.74
C TYR A 233 3.81 -2.86 -8.74
N THR A 234 4.98 -3.46 -8.50
CA THR A 234 5.13 -4.89 -8.24
C THR A 234 4.81 -5.19 -6.78
N GLN A 235 4.25 -6.38 -6.50
CA GLN A 235 3.93 -6.84 -5.14
C GLN A 235 3.10 -5.83 -4.34
N TRP A 236 2.26 -5.05 -5.02
CA TRP A 236 1.46 -4.01 -4.38
C TRP A 236 0.59 -4.62 -3.27
N ASN A 237 0.32 -3.83 -2.25
CA ASN A 237 -0.57 -4.19 -1.17
C ASN A 237 -1.55 -3.06 -0.84
N LEU A 238 -2.72 -3.47 -0.38
CA LEU A 238 -3.80 -2.62 0.04
C LEU A 238 -4.19 -3.02 1.46
N VAL A 239 -4.08 -2.11 2.41
CA VAL A 239 -4.58 -2.31 3.77
C VAL A 239 -5.88 -1.54 3.92
N VAL A 240 -6.93 -2.21 4.35
CA VAL A 240 -8.26 -1.62 4.53
C VAL A 240 -8.70 -1.82 5.96
N GLN A 241 -9.16 -0.75 6.59
CA GLN A 241 -9.78 -0.79 7.90
C GLN A 241 -11.30 -0.65 7.76
N HIS A 242 -12.05 -1.68 8.15
CA HIS A 242 -13.51 -1.70 8.16
C HIS A 242 -14.00 -2.69 9.23
N PRO A 243 -14.99 -2.33 10.08
CA PRO A 243 -15.48 -3.17 11.18
C PRO A 243 -15.87 -4.59 10.77
N ASN A 244 -16.41 -4.78 9.57
CA ASN A 244 -16.89 -6.08 9.10
C ASN A 244 -15.81 -7.00 8.48
N PHE A 245 -14.51 -6.66 8.56
CA PHE A 245 -13.45 -7.57 8.11
C PHE A 245 -13.34 -8.84 8.98
N ASP A 246 -13.82 -8.79 10.22
CA ASP A 246 -14.01 -9.97 11.08
C ASP A 246 -14.91 -11.03 10.43
N ASN A 247 -15.82 -10.61 9.56
CA ASN A 247 -16.82 -11.45 8.87
C ASN A 247 -16.55 -11.56 7.36
N LEU A 248 -15.31 -11.43 6.91
CA LEU A 248 -14.95 -11.66 5.51
C LEU A 248 -15.06 -13.15 5.17
N THR A 249 -15.97 -13.49 4.25
CA THR A 249 -16.21 -14.88 3.84
C THR A 249 -15.28 -15.30 2.73
N GLN A 250 -15.11 -14.45 1.72
CA GLN A 250 -14.37 -14.79 0.51
C GLN A 250 -13.78 -13.55 -0.16
N THR A 251 -12.56 -13.69 -0.65
CA THR A 251 -11.93 -12.74 -1.57
C THR A 251 -11.84 -13.35 -2.96
N PHE A 252 -12.13 -12.55 -3.99
CA PHE A 252 -12.03 -12.95 -5.38
C PHE A 252 -10.80 -12.29 -6.00
N SER A 253 -9.94 -13.05 -6.66
CA SER A 253 -8.79 -12.53 -7.42
C SER A 253 -7.71 -11.79 -6.62
N PHE A 254 -7.84 -11.61 -5.31
CA PHE A 254 -6.80 -11.10 -4.40
C PHE A 254 -6.53 -12.10 -3.27
N ASN A 255 -5.28 -12.13 -2.82
CA ASN A 255 -4.89 -12.76 -1.57
C ASN A 255 -5.29 -11.87 -0.39
N TYR A 256 -5.48 -12.48 0.78
CA TYR A 256 -5.96 -11.81 1.98
C TYR A 256 -5.24 -12.32 3.23
N GLN A 257 -4.97 -11.39 4.15
CA GLN A 257 -4.57 -11.70 5.52
C GLN A 257 -5.15 -10.66 6.46
N SER A 258 -5.82 -11.12 7.53
CA SER A 258 -6.23 -10.24 8.63
C SER A 258 -5.00 -9.72 9.36
N LEU A 259 -5.00 -8.42 9.67
CA LEU A 259 -3.99 -7.79 10.51
C LEU A 259 -4.63 -7.47 11.86
N SER A 260 -4.08 -8.06 12.93
CA SER A 260 -4.48 -7.78 14.31
C SER A 260 -3.34 -7.04 15.03
N PRO A 261 -3.18 -5.72 14.79
CA PRO A 261 -2.10 -4.95 15.41
C PRO A 261 -2.27 -4.83 16.93
N TYR A 262 -3.52 -4.85 17.40
CA TYR A 262 -3.90 -4.94 18.80
C TYR A 262 -4.73 -6.20 18.90
N SER A 263 -4.26 -7.20 19.63
CA SER A 263 -4.75 -8.59 19.69
C SER A 263 -6.26 -8.79 19.98
N ALA A 264 -7.04 -7.71 20.10
CA ALA A 264 -8.47 -7.68 20.38
C ALA A 264 -9.34 -7.22 19.20
N ILE A 265 -8.79 -6.62 18.13
CA ILE A 265 -9.58 -6.04 17.04
C ILE A 265 -9.04 -6.52 15.68
N ASN A 266 -9.88 -7.19 14.90
CA ASN A 266 -9.53 -7.74 13.58
C ASN A 266 -10.17 -6.94 12.43
N ASP A 267 -10.44 -5.65 12.68
CA ASP A 267 -11.10 -4.72 11.74
C ASP A 267 -10.22 -4.32 10.55
N THR A 268 -9.01 -4.84 10.46
CA THR A 268 -8.01 -4.43 9.47
C THR A 268 -7.55 -5.64 8.66
N ALA A 269 -7.52 -5.45 7.34
CA ALA A 269 -7.22 -6.48 6.38
C ALA A 269 -6.13 -6.02 5.42
N MET A 270 -5.18 -6.90 5.12
CA MET A 270 -4.22 -6.72 4.03
C MET A 270 -4.65 -7.55 2.84
N LEU A 271 -4.68 -6.92 1.67
CA LEU A 271 -5.01 -7.51 0.38
C LEU A 271 -3.84 -7.30 -0.59
N TRP A 272 -3.58 -8.27 -1.45
CA TRP A 272 -2.55 -8.15 -2.47
C TRP A 272 -2.82 -9.03 -3.68
N GLY A 273 -2.10 -8.76 -4.78
CA GLY A 273 -2.23 -9.54 -6.01
C GLY A 273 -1.78 -11.00 -5.86
N VAL A 274 -2.38 -11.86 -6.67
CA VAL A 274 -1.97 -13.24 -6.88
C VAL A 274 -0.77 -13.26 -7.82
N LYS A 275 0.30 -13.97 -7.42
CA LYS A 275 1.54 -14.10 -8.21
C LYS A 275 1.21 -14.58 -9.63
N PHE A 276 1.84 -13.96 -10.63
CA PHE A 276 1.66 -14.26 -12.06
C PHE A 276 0.25 -14.00 -12.62
N TYR A 277 -0.60 -13.28 -11.89
CA TYR A 277 -1.94 -12.91 -12.37
C TYR A 277 -2.18 -11.41 -12.30
N ASN A 278 -2.12 -10.83 -11.10
CA ASN A 278 -2.37 -9.40 -10.87
C ASN A 278 -1.47 -8.84 -9.76
N ASP A 279 -0.31 -9.46 -9.54
CA ASP A 279 0.76 -9.00 -8.65
C ASP A 279 1.56 -7.81 -9.22
N LEU A 280 1.30 -7.45 -10.47
CA LEU A 280 1.84 -6.27 -11.15
C LEU A 280 0.71 -5.30 -11.51
N LEU A 281 0.72 -4.11 -10.91
CA LEU A 281 -0.10 -2.99 -11.32
C LEU A 281 0.69 -2.14 -12.31
N MET A 282 0.34 -2.27 -13.59
CA MET A 282 0.99 -1.54 -14.69
C MET A 282 0.77 -0.03 -14.58
N GLN A 283 1.63 0.72 -15.24
CA GLN A 283 1.52 2.16 -15.48
C GLN A 283 0.18 2.57 -16.09
N ALA A 284 -0.10 3.88 -16.09
CA ALA A 284 -1.33 4.45 -16.61
C ALA A 284 -1.63 3.99 -18.05
N GLY A 285 -2.87 3.55 -18.27
CA GLY A 285 -3.33 3.03 -19.55
C GLY A 285 -4.51 2.06 -19.38
N ARG A 286 -4.87 1.36 -20.46
CA ARG A 286 -6.01 0.42 -20.49
C ARG A 286 -5.87 -0.72 -19.47
N SER A 287 -4.64 -1.17 -19.22
CA SER A 287 -4.32 -2.23 -18.25
C SER A 287 -3.77 -1.69 -16.93
N GLY A 288 -3.85 -0.38 -16.70
CA GLY A 288 -3.36 0.28 -15.49
C GLY A 288 -4.32 0.15 -14.29
N ASN A 289 -5.05 -0.95 -14.19
CA ASN A 289 -5.92 -1.20 -13.05
C ASN A 289 -5.94 -2.68 -12.64
N VAL A 290 -6.24 -2.91 -11.38
CA VAL A 290 -6.54 -4.23 -10.82
C VAL A 290 -7.86 -4.14 -10.08
N GLN A 291 -8.67 -5.20 -10.13
CA GLN A 291 -9.97 -5.25 -9.49
C GLN A 291 -10.18 -6.59 -8.79
N SER A 292 -10.96 -6.54 -7.72
CA SER A 292 -11.32 -7.68 -6.90
C SER A 292 -12.72 -7.48 -6.32
N GLU A 293 -13.32 -8.56 -5.90
CA GLU A 293 -14.56 -8.54 -5.13
C GLU A 293 -14.33 -9.16 -3.75
N LEU A 294 -15.02 -8.61 -2.77
CA LEU A 294 -15.01 -9.07 -1.38
C LEU A 294 -16.45 -9.46 -1.03
N LEU A 295 -16.64 -10.67 -0.50
CA LEU A 295 -17.92 -11.13 0.01
C LEU A 295 -17.85 -11.19 1.52
N PHE A 296 -18.73 -10.42 2.15
CA PHE A 296 -18.83 -10.32 3.58
C PHE A 296 -20.12 -10.97 4.07
N ARG A 297 -20.04 -11.70 5.17
CA ARG A 297 -21.23 -12.11 5.92
C ARG A 297 -21.77 -10.92 6.70
N LYS A 298 -23.09 -10.82 6.76
CA LYS A 298 -23.76 -9.84 7.61
C LYS A 298 -23.79 -10.34 9.04
N ASP A 299 -23.31 -9.51 9.94
CA ASP A 299 -23.62 -9.64 11.35
C ASP A 299 -24.89 -8.84 11.67
N LYS A 300 -25.90 -9.51 12.23
CA LYS A 300 -27.18 -8.89 12.56
C LYS A 300 -27.05 -7.75 13.58
N SER A 301 -26.00 -7.76 14.41
CA SER A 301 -25.84 -6.76 15.47
C SER A 301 -25.19 -5.46 15.00
N THR A 302 -24.35 -5.53 13.96
CA THR A 302 -23.52 -4.40 13.50
C THR A 302 -23.82 -3.93 12.08
N PHE A 303 -24.37 -4.78 11.23
CA PHE A 303 -24.57 -4.46 9.81
C PHE A 303 -25.67 -3.40 9.63
N THR A 304 -25.27 -2.26 9.06
CA THR A 304 -26.18 -1.20 8.62
C THR A 304 -25.61 -0.52 7.37
N PHE A 305 -26.46 0.18 6.63
CA PHE A 305 -26.02 1.13 5.60
C PHE A 305 -26.12 2.58 6.07
N ASP A 306 -26.57 2.80 7.31
CA ASP A 306 -26.70 4.12 7.89
C ASP A 306 -25.31 4.76 8.05
N LYS A 307 -25.26 6.08 7.86
CA LYS A 307 -24.06 6.89 8.15
C LYS A 307 -22.80 6.39 7.46
N GLY A 308 -22.96 5.80 6.27
CA GLY A 308 -21.85 5.35 5.46
C GLY A 308 -21.09 4.14 6.05
N TRP A 309 -21.73 3.33 6.90
CA TRP A 309 -21.08 2.19 7.56
C TRP A 309 -20.44 1.19 6.59
N ALA A 310 -21.02 1.00 5.40
CA ALA A 310 -20.51 0.05 4.40
C ALA A 310 -19.21 0.51 3.68
N PHE A 311 -18.71 1.70 4.03
CA PHE A 311 -17.48 2.26 3.48
C PHE A 311 -16.33 2.14 4.47
N PRO A 312 -15.10 1.94 3.99
CA PRO A 312 -13.95 1.73 4.86
C PRO A 312 -13.62 3.01 5.64
N ARG A 313 -13.08 2.84 6.84
CA ARG A 313 -12.66 3.96 7.70
C ARG A 313 -11.32 4.53 7.23
N ARG A 314 -10.42 3.66 6.78
CA ARG A 314 -9.09 4.01 6.27
C ARG A 314 -8.65 3.02 5.20
N ILE A 315 -7.87 3.51 4.25
CA ILE A 315 -7.23 2.72 3.21
C ILE A 315 -5.76 3.15 3.13
N TYR A 316 -4.85 2.17 3.10
CA TYR A 316 -3.45 2.39 2.81
C TYR A 316 -3.08 1.63 1.54
N PHE A 317 -2.30 2.26 0.66
CA PHE A 317 -1.72 1.62 -0.51
C PHE A 317 -0.20 1.62 -0.38
N ASN A 318 0.42 0.45 -0.40
CA ASN A 318 1.87 0.28 -0.16
C ASN A 318 2.39 0.98 1.11
N GLY A 319 1.54 1.11 2.14
CA GLY A 319 1.86 1.78 3.41
C GLY A 319 1.57 3.29 3.45
N ASP A 320 1.26 3.93 2.32
CA ASP A 320 0.84 5.33 2.29
C ASP A 320 -0.67 5.45 2.57
N ASN A 321 -1.06 6.38 3.44
CA ASN A 321 -2.46 6.62 3.81
C ASN A 321 -3.19 7.36 2.69
N CYS A 322 -4.22 6.75 2.13
CA CYS A 322 -5.01 7.36 1.06
C CYS A 322 -6.04 8.34 1.63
N VAL A 323 -6.19 9.48 0.96
CA VAL A 323 -7.18 10.48 1.38
C VAL A 323 -8.58 9.98 1.05
N MET A 324 -9.39 9.85 2.11
CA MET A 324 -10.81 9.51 2.02
C MET A 324 -11.64 10.76 1.69
N PRO A 325 -12.76 10.64 0.94
CA PRO A 325 -13.77 11.69 0.89
C PRO A 325 -14.30 12.01 2.29
N PRO A 326 -14.86 13.22 2.50
CA PRO A 326 -15.43 13.55 3.79
C PRO A 326 -16.72 12.72 4.03
N PRO A 327 -17.02 12.32 5.29
CA PRO A 327 -18.12 11.38 5.58
C PRO A 327 -19.52 11.87 5.20
N ASP A 328 -19.74 13.18 5.19
CA ASP A 328 -20.97 13.83 4.74
C ASP A 328 -21.26 13.57 3.25
N ALA A 329 -20.22 13.40 2.45
CA ALA A 329 -20.33 13.12 1.03
C ALA A 329 -20.58 11.64 0.71
N TYR A 330 -20.56 10.72 1.68
CA TYR A 330 -20.65 9.27 1.38
C TYR A 330 -21.99 8.94 0.69
N PRO A 331 -22.06 7.92 -0.17
CA PRO A 331 -23.35 7.51 -0.72
C PRO A 331 -24.31 7.09 0.39
N TRP A 332 -25.41 7.82 0.55
CA TRP A 332 -26.46 7.51 1.52
C TRP A 332 -27.55 6.66 0.86
N LEU A 333 -28.18 5.78 1.63
CA LEU A 333 -29.44 5.21 1.22
C LEU A 333 -30.45 6.35 1.05
N PRO A 334 -31.11 6.47 -0.11
CA PRO A 334 -32.16 7.46 -0.26
C PRO A 334 -33.25 7.18 0.78
N ASN A 335 -33.60 8.20 1.58
CA ASN A 335 -34.71 8.15 2.56
C ASN A 335 -36.09 7.94 1.92
N ALA A 336 -36.13 7.73 0.60
CA ALA A 336 -37.32 7.34 -0.12
C ALA A 336 -37.65 5.88 0.21
N GLY A 337 -38.36 5.67 1.32
CA GLY A 337 -39.30 4.56 1.37
C GLY A 337 -40.11 4.62 0.08
N SER A 338 -40.14 3.52 -0.66
CA SER A 338 -41.06 3.32 -1.77
C SER A 338 -42.45 3.67 -1.26
N ARG A 339 -42.89 4.91 -1.51
CA ARG A 339 -44.31 5.20 -1.58
C ARG A 339 -44.72 4.45 -2.82
N GLN A 340 -45.12 3.20 -2.66
CA GLN A 340 -46.13 2.63 -3.53
C GLN A 340 -47.29 3.62 -3.43
N LEU A 341 -47.30 4.61 -4.32
CA LEU A 341 -48.50 5.26 -4.77
C LEU A 341 -49.29 4.11 -5.38
N THR A 342 -50.02 3.40 -4.52
CA THR A 342 -51.14 2.59 -4.94
C THR A 342 -52.00 3.55 -5.73
N SER A 343 -51.90 3.46 -7.05
CA SER A 343 -52.62 4.35 -7.94
C SER A 343 -54.10 4.19 -7.58
N LEU A 344 -54.73 5.28 -7.12
CA LEU A 344 -56.16 5.33 -6.85
C LEU A 344 -56.95 4.79 -8.05
N LEU A 345 -56.42 4.99 -9.26
CA LEU A 345 -56.97 4.43 -10.50
C LEU A 345 -57.02 2.89 -10.49
N ILE A 346 -55.96 2.22 -10.02
CA ILE A 346 -55.89 0.75 -9.96
C ILE A 346 -56.87 0.20 -8.91
N LEU A 347 -56.99 0.88 -7.77
CA LEU A 347 -57.98 0.55 -6.74
C LEU A 347 -59.42 0.74 -7.25
N MET A 348 -59.68 1.82 -7.98
CA MET A 348 -60.99 2.08 -8.59
C MET A 348 -61.32 1.04 -9.68
N ILE A 349 -60.36 0.69 -10.54
CA ILE A 349 -60.55 -0.34 -11.57
C ILE A 349 -60.85 -1.70 -10.94
N ALA A 350 -60.13 -2.07 -9.87
CA ALA A 350 -60.38 -3.32 -9.15
C ALA A 350 -61.74 -3.33 -8.43
N PHE A 351 -62.19 -2.17 -7.92
CA PHE A 351 -63.50 -2.05 -7.28
C PHE A 351 -64.64 -2.14 -8.29
N PHE A 352 -64.53 -1.44 -9.43
CA PHE A 352 -65.54 -1.48 -10.48
C PHE A 352 -65.61 -2.85 -11.17
N SER A 353 -64.48 -3.55 -11.34
CA SER A 353 -64.48 -4.90 -11.89
C SER A 353 -65.16 -5.90 -10.94
N ALA A 354 -64.94 -5.78 -9.62
CA ALA A 354 -65.64 -6.59 -8.62
C ALA A 354 -67.16 -6.32 -8.61
N LEU A 355 -67.58 -5.06 -8.72
CA LEU A 355 -69.00 -4.68 -8.81
C LEU A 355 -69.67 -5.20 -10.08
N ALA A 356 -68.98 -5.13 -11.22
CA ALA A 356 -69.47 -5.67 -12.49
C ALA A 356 -69.60 -7.19 -12.44
N PHE A 357 -68.67 -7.90 -11.80
CA PHE A 357 -68.77 -9.34 -11.57
C PHE A 357 -69.96 -9.71 -10.66
N LEU A 358 -70.25 -8.90 -9.63
CA LEU A 358 -71.37 -9.14 -8.72
C LEU A 358 -72.73 -8.83 -9.36
N HIS A 359 -72.82 -7.84 -10.26
CA HIS A 359 -74.06 -7.50 -10.97
C HIS A 359 -74.29 -8.30 -12.26
N GLY A 360 -73.24 -8.89 -12.85
CA GLY A 360 -73.36 -9.77 -14.03
C GLY A 360 -73.82 -11.19 -13.72
N TYR A 361 -73.95 -11.55 -12.44
CA TYR A 361 -74.38 -12.87 -11.96
C TYR A 361 -75.71 -12.83 -11.16
N ALA A 362 -76.43 -11.71 -11.20
CA ALA A 362 -77.75 -11.53 -10.57
C ALA A 362 -78.90 -11.71 -11.58
#